data_AF-Q55FZ5-F1
#
_entry.id   AF-Q55FZ5-F1
#
_cell.length_a   1.000
_cell.length_b   1.000
_cell.length_c   1.000
_cell.angle_alpha   90.00
_cell.angle_beta   90.00
_cell.angle_gamma   90.00
#
_symmetry.space_group_name_H-M   'P 1'
#
loop_
_entity.id
_entity.type
_entity.pdbx_description
1 polymer ?
#
loop_
_entity_poly.entity_id
_entity_poly.type
_entity_poly.pdbx_seq_one_letter_code
_entity_poly.pdbx_strand_id
1 'polypeptide(L)'
;MEPSSGYIIQGKPLESLGVPALSAEIRNRGGKIKTNSIKSQIMAQLIEILDIEKEQQKIRENQSKRNTKLIIPMVTKVTTPTKTKPIQHHSASIKGKKYKSREDFYNRYKNNKSDQIPPDTLKSPPDTLKSPPDTLQPQSNIHNQTVTTTTPQPSSPTKTNSSSKITTNTPPSTSTHTPVATAATTRTTTKTKTTNTTTSSSLSPSSSSSSSPKRKIINESYQFPSSEDELASSSSSLHINEKRPLKKLNLNNIINENNDEDNNNNNNNNNNNNNKSNNNNNEGNKIAIELEKKILHQYNLYPILERLPKSNKHIGYVLGKEYVRFIVLKVIEKDTNSSKLEPSPLINELWNAHILSTTKYDEFTNLIQYKVHSDPDRFLDSKQQIINRFQKTLSLYKKHFNTSPDPNIWAFP
;
A
#
# COMPACT_ATOMS: atom_id res chain seq x y z
N MET A 1 9.60 5.03 39.77
CA MET A 1 10.09 3.85 39.03
C MET A 1 8.89 3.25 38.33
N GLU A 2 8.78 3.42 37.01
CA GLU A 2 7.69 2.80 36.24
C GLU A 2 7.88 1.27 36.17
N PRO A 3 6.77 0.51 36.09
CA PRO A 3 6.83 -0.94 36.04
C PRO A 3 7.62 -1.42 34.80
N SER A 4 8.53 -2.37 35.03
CA SER A 4 9.18 -3.16 33.99
C SER A 4 8.12 -3.64 32.99
N SER A 5 8.40 -3.43 31.70
CA SER A 5 7.47 -3.64 30.59
C SER A 5 7.00 -5.11 30.43
N GLY A 6 7.53 -6.03 31.24
CA GLY A 6 7.14 -7.44 31.26
C GLY A 6 7.52 -8.22 29.99
N TYR A 7 8.19 -7.58 29.04
CA TYR A 7 8.62 -8.20 27.79
C TYR A 7 9.84 -9.10 28.00
N ILE A 8 9.74 -10.34 27.52
CA ILE A 8 10.81 -11.34 27.53
C ILE A 8 11.18 -11.66 26.08
N ILE A 9 12.46 -11.51 25.73
CA ILE A 9 13.00 -11.85 24.41
C ILE A 9 14.11 -12.88 24.61
N GLN A 10 14.00 -14.02 23.93
CA GLN A 10 14.97 -15.13 24.04
C GLN A 10 15.20 -15.58 25.50
N GLY A 11 14.14 -15.60 26.32
CA GLY A 11 14.20 -16.00 27.72
C GLY A 11 14.82 -14.96 28.66
N LYS A 12 15.19 -13.77 28.18
CA LYS A 12 15.77 -12.69 28.98
C LYS A 12 14.81 -11.50 29.06
N PRO A 13 14.67 -10.83 30.22
CA PRO A 13 13.86 -9.62 30.32
C PRO A 13 14.48 -8.52 29.44
N LEU A 14 13.63 -7.72 28.78
CA LEU A 14 14.03 -6.68 27.83
C LEU A 14 15.10 -5.74 28.39
N GLU A 15 15.00 -5.39 29.68
CA GLU A 15 15.88 -4.47 30.39
C GLU A 15 17.32 -5.01 30.51
N SER A 16 17.47 -6.34 30.54
CA SER A 16 18.76 -7.02 30.62
C SER A 16 19.52 -7.07 29.29
N LEU A 17 18.86 -6.77 28.16
CA LEU A 17 19.50 -6.79 26.85
C LEU A 17 20.44 -5.59 26.67
N GLY A 18 21.62 -5.83 26.09
CA GLY A 18 22.54 -4.77 25.69
C GLY A 18 22.08 -4.06 24.40
N VAL A 19 22.65 -2.88 24.12
CA VAL A 19 22.35 -2.10 22.91
C VAL A 19 22.49 -2.93 21.61
N PRO A 20 23.52 -3.78 21.42
CA PRO A 20 23.62 -4.61 20.22
C PRO A 20 22.46 -5.61 20.06
N ALA A 21 22.03 -6.22 21.15
CA ALA A 21 20.94 -7.21 21.14
C ALA A 21 19.58 -6.54 20.88
N LEU A 22 19.30 -5.43 21.56
CA LEU A 22 18.10 -4.62 21.30
C LEU A 22 18.06 -4.17 19.83
N SER A 23 19.19 -3.72 19.29
CA SER A 23 19.29 -3.26 17.91
C SER A 23 19.07 -4.38 16.89
N ALA A 24 19.64 -5.56 17.15
CA ALA A 24 19.42 -6.73 16.32
C ALA A 24 17.93 -7.10 16.30
N GLU A 25 17.26 -7.06 17.47
CA GLU A 25 15.84 -7.42 17.57
C GLU A 25 14.94 -6.47 16.76
N ILE A 26 15.14 -5.14 16.82
CA ILE A 26 14.30 -4.25 15.99
C ILE A 26 14.57 -4.46 14.50
N ARG A 27 15.82 -4.69 14.09
CA ARG A 27 16.16 -4.96 12.68
C ARG A 27 15.54 -6.28 12.20
N ASN A 28 15.54 -7.33 13.02
CA ASN A 28 14.90 -8.61 12.72
C ASN A 28 13.39 -8.45 12.51
N ARG A 29 12.77 -7.49 13.18
CA ARG A 29 11.36 -7.11 13.04
C ARG A 29 11.11 -6.08 11.93
N GLY A 30 12.12 -5.75 11.15
CA GLY A 30 12.03 -4.80 10.03
C GLY A 30 12.04 -3.31 10.42
N GLY A 31 12.28 -2.99 11.70
CA GLY A 31 12.40 -1.62 12.18
C GLY A 31 13.75 -0.97 11.82
N LYS A 32 13.76 0.36 11.73
CA LYS A 32 14.96 1.17 11.49
C LYS A 32 15.35 1.91 12.76
N ILE A 33 16.62 1.85 13.14
CA ILE A 33 17.15 2.53 14.34
C ILE A 33 17.80 3.82 13.89
N LYS A 34 17.49 4.94 14.55
CA LYS A 34 18.16 6.22 14.29
C LYS A 34 19.64 6.11 14.67
N THR A 35 20.51 6.68 13.86
CA THR A 35 21.94 6.80 14.21
C THR A 35 22.06 7.53 15.55
N ASN A 36 22.98 7.08 16.41
CA ASN A 36 23.22 7.63 17.75
C ASN A 36 22.05 7.50 18.75
N SER A 37 21.11 6.58 18.53
CA SER A 37 20.07 6.31 19.54
C SER A 37 20.68 5.74 20.82
N ILE A 38 20.28 6.27 21.98
CA ILE A 38 20.67 5.74 23.29
C ILE A 38 19.86 4.49 23.66
N LYS A 39 20.34 3.66 24.61
CA LYS A 39 19.68 2.40 25.02
C LYS A 39 18.19 2.57 25.31
N SER A 40 17.80 3.64 26.02
CA SER A 40 16.40 3.91 26.37
C SER A 40 15.52 4.20 25.15
N GLN A 41 16.02 4.90 24.13
CA GLN A 41 15.29 5.17 22.89
C GLN A 41 15.10 3.90 22.06
N ILE A 42 16.15 3.08 21.96
CA ILE A 42 16.08 1.77 21.28
C ILE A 42 15.10 0.85 22.02
N MET A 43 15.13 0.85 23.36
CA MET A 43 14.20 0.07 24.17
C MET A 43 12.75 0.54 23.99
N ALA A 44 12.49 1.85 24.02
CA ALA A 44 11.16 2.41 23.79
C ALA A 44 10.63 2.05 22.39
N GLN A 45 11.48 2.15 21.36
CA GLN A 45 11.12 1.74 20.00
C GLN A 45 10.79 0.24 19.91
N LEU A 46 11.55 -0.61 20.60
CA LEU A 46 11.29 -2.04 20.62
C LEU A 46 9.99 -2.38 21.37
N ILE A 47 9.68 -1.67 22.45
CA ILE A 47 8.39 -1.78 23.17
C ILE A 47 7.23 -1.45 22.23
N GLU A 48 7.31 -0.34 21.49
CA GLU A 48 6.27 0.05 20.52
C GLU A 48 6.03 -1.05 19.47
N ILE A 49 7.09 -1.64 18.93
CA ILE A 49 6.98 -2.75 17.96
C ILE A 49 6.31 -3.98 18.60
N LEU A 50 6.69 -4.33 19.84
CA LEU A 50 6.12 -5.46 20.57
C LEU A 50 4.63 -5.26 20.88
N ASP A 51 4.22 -4.05 21.25
CA ASP A 51 2.83 -3.68 21.49
C ASP A 51 1.99 -3.86 20.21
N ILE A 52 2.49 -3.39 19.07
CA ILE A 52 1.84 -3.54 17.77
C ILE A 52 1.68 -5.02 17.41
N GLU A 53 2.73 -5.83 17.58
CA GLU A 53 2.65 -7.27 17.30
C GLU A 53 1.68 -8.01 18.21
N LYS A 54 1.67 -7.67 19.51
CA LYS A 54 0.73 -8.24 20.48
C LYS A 54 -0.71 -7.93 20.08
N GLU A 55 -0.99 -6.72 19.61
CA GLU A 55 -2.33 -6.35 19.15
C GLU A 55 -2.71 -7.07 17.85
N GLN A 56 -1.79 -7.19 16.88
CA GLN A 56 -2.00 -7.99 15.67
C GLN A 56 -2.29 -9.46 15.98
N GLN A 57 -1.60 -10.03 16.97
CA GLN A 57 -1.83 -11.40 17.42
C GLN A 57 -3.24 -11.58 18.00
N LYS A 58 -3.70 -10.65 18.86
CA LYS A 58 -5.09 -10.66 19.35
C LYS A 58 -6.12 -10.62 18.22
N ILE A 59 -5.88 -9.78 17.20
CA ILE A 59 -6.77 -9.68 16.03
C ILE A 59 -6.83 -11.03 15.29
N ARG A 60 -5.69 -11.68 15.05
CA ARG A 60 -5.64 -13.00 14.40
C ARG A 60 -6.34 -14.08 15.22
N GLU A 61 -6.16 -14.10 16.54
CA GLU A 61 -6.83 -15.04 17.43
C GLU A 61 -8.35 -14.83 17.43
N ASN A 62 -8.82 -13.58 17.43
CA ASN A 62 -10.23 -13.25 17.34
C ASN A 62 -10.84 -13.65 15.99
N GLN A 63 -10.09 -13.49 14.89
CA GLN A 63 -10.51 -13.98 13.57
C GLN A 63 -10.58 -15.52 13.53
N SER A 64 -9.58 -16.20 14.10
CA SER A 64 -9.57 -17.68 14.20
C SER A 64 -10.77 -18.19 15.01
N LYS A 65 -11.06 -17.58 16.17
CA LYS A 65 -12.25 -17.90 16.99
C LYS A 65 -13.57 -17.71 16.24
N ARG A 66 -13.67 -16.66 15.41
CA ARG A 66 -14.86 -16.42 14.56
C ARG A 66 -15.00 -17.48 13.48
N ASN A 67 -13.90 -17.89 12.84
CA ASN A 67 -13.92 -18.94 11.81
C ASN A 67 -14.27 -20.31 12.39
N THR A 68 -13.76 -20.67 13.57
CA THR A 68 -14.09 -21.95 14.22
C THR A 68 -15.56 -22.02 14.66
N LYS A 69 -16.16 -20.89 15.08
CA LYS A 69 -17.58 -20.86 15.50
C LYS A 69 -18.57 -21.10 14.34
N LEU A 70 -18.14 -20.90 13.10
CA LEU A 70 -18.96 -21.13 11.90
C LEU A 70 -18.91 -22.57 11.37
N ILE A 71 -18.01 -23.40 11.89
CA ILE A 71 -18.01 -24.84 11.62
C ILE A 71 -19.04 -25.48 12.56
N ILE A 72 -20.32 -25.31 12.20
CA ILE A 72 -21.40 -26.15 12.75
C ILE A 72 -21.00 -27.59 12.44
N PRO A 73 -20.89 -28.50 13.43
CA PRO A 73 -20.67 -29.90 13.14
C PRO A 73 -21.85 -30.37 12.30
N MET A 74 -21.64 -30.59 11.01
CA MET A 74 -22.47 -31.51 10.25
C MET A 74 -22.26 -32.87 10.90
N VAL A 75 -23.05 -33.13 11.95
CA VAL A 75 -23.30 -34.46 12.46
C VAL A 75 -24.04 -35.17 11.33
N THR A 76 -23.26 -35.76 10.42
CA THR A 76 -23.73 -36.86 9.60
C THR A 76 -24.15 -37.96 10.57
N LYS A 77 -25.45 -38.00 10.87
CA LYS A 77 -26.09 -39.23 11.33
C LYS A 77 -25.87 -40.27 10.22
N VAL A 78 -24.79 -41.02 10.32
CA VAL A 78 -24.61 -42.28 9.60
C VAL A 78 -25.72 -43.19 10.12
N THR A 79 -26.82 -43.17 9.38
CA THR A 79 -27.95 -44.06 9.63
C THR A 79 -27.56 -45.38 8.97
N THR A 80 -27.33 -46.38 9.81
CA THR A 80 -27.06 -47.75 9.40
C THR A 80 -28.18 -48.27 8.49
N PRO A 81 -27.87 -49.02 7.41
CA PRO A 81 -28.88 -49.53 6.50
C PRO A 81 -29.62 -50.69 7.18
N THR A 82 -30.80 -50.41 7.73
CA THR A 82 -31.75 -51.45 8.15
C THR A 82 -32.60 -51.86 6.95
N LYS A 83 -32.43 -53.11 6.52
CA LYS A 83 -33.31 -53.81 5.56
C LYS A 83 -34.77 -53.69 5.98
N THR A 84 -35.61 -52.95 5.28
CA THR A 84 -37.07 -53.16 5.36
C THR A 84 -37.83 -52.63 4.14
N LYS A 85 -38.43 -53.60 3.42
CA LYS A 85 -39.62 -53.62 2.54
C LYS A 85 -39.95 -52.46 1.57
N PRO A 86 -40.37 -52.79 0.32
CA PRO A 86 -40.83 -51.81 -0.65
C PRO A 86 -42.19 -51.25 -0.22
N ILE A 87 -42.27 -49.93 -0.06
CA ILE A 87 -43.53 -49.20 0.15
C ILE A 87 -43.70 -48.21 -1.01
N GLN A 88 -44.94 -48.18 -1.49
CA GLN A 88 -45.42 -47.57 -2.72
C GLN A 88 -45.20 -46.06 -2.79
N HIS A 89 -44.95 -45.60 -4.02
CA HIS A 89 -44.81 -44.20 -4.40
C HIS A 89 -46.08 -43.40 -4.10
N HIS A 90 -45.98 -42.41 -3.20
CA HIS A 90 -46.88 -41.26 -3.18
C HIS A 90 -46.08 -39.96 -3.33
N SER A 91 -46.26 -39.35 -4.48
CA SER A 91 -45.69 -38.07 -4.91
C SER A 91 -46.30 -36.93 -4.09
N ALA A 92 -45.58 -36.43 -3.07
CA ALA A 92 -45.94 -35.19 -2.39
C ALA A 92 -45.06 -34.03 -2.86
N SER A 93 -45.70 -33.09 -3.55
CA SER A 93 -45.17 -31.83 -4.04
C SER A 93 -44.64 -30.95 -2.89
N ILE A 94 -43.32 -30.91 -2.71
CA ILE A 94 -42.68 -29.88 -1.87
C ILE A 94 -42.56 -28.62 -2.73
N LYS A 95 -43.44 -27.65 -2.48
CA LYS A 95 -43.33 -26.28 -2.98
C LYS A 95 -42.06 -25.64 -2.43
N GLY A 96 -40.96 -25.79 -3.18
CA GLY A 96 -39.75 -25.00 -2.98
C GLY A 96 -40.09 -23.52 -3.15
N LYS A 97 -39.88 -22.73 -2.10
CA LYS A 97 -39.92 -21.27 -2.18
C LYS A 97 -38.84 -20.83 -3.16
N LYS A 98 -39.23 -20.60 -4.42
CA LYS A 98 -38.43 -19.83 -5.38
C LYS A 98 -38.15 -18.48 -4.73
N TYR A 99 -36.89 -18.24 -4.36
CA TYR A 99 -36.42 -16.89 -4.10
C TYR A 99 -36.59 -16.13 -5.41
N LYS A 100 -37.62 -15.28 -5.43
CA LYS A 100 -37.85 -14.32 -6.50
C LYS A 100 -36.66 -13.37 -6.49
N SER A 101 -35.97 -13.31 -7.63
CA SER A 101 -35.19 -12.16 -8.08
C SER A 101 -34.03 -11.65 -7.19
N ARG A 102 -32.85 -11.51 -7.81
CA ARG A 102 -31.69 -10.80 -7.25
C ARG A 102 -32.02 -9.34 -6.85
N GLU A 103 -33.07 -8.76 -7.42
CA GLU A 103 -33.59 -7.42 -7.08
C GLU A 103 -34.14 -7.34 -5.65
N ASP A 104 -34.73 -8.43 -5.11
CA ASP A 104 -35.29 -8.43 -3.76
C ASP A 104 -34.18 -8.34 -2.68
N PHE A 105 -32.99 -8.88 -2.97
CA PHE A 105 -31.82 -8.73 -2.09
C PHE A 105 -31.28 -7.29 -2.10
N TYR A 106 -31.30 -6.62 -3.26
CA TYR A 106 -30.81 -5.24 -3.40
C TYR A 106 -31.77 -4.23 -2.72
N ASN A 107 -33.09 -4.45 -2.84
CA ASN A 107 -34.09 -3.59 -2.20
C ASN A 107 -34.09 -3.71 -0.67
N ARG A 108 -33.80 -4.90 -0.12
CA ARG A 108 -33.67 -5.08 1.33
C ARG A 108 -32.46 -4.35 1.92
N TYR A 109 -31.36 -4.28 1.17
CA TYR A 109 -30.17 -3.53 1.60
C TYR A 109 -30.37 -2.01 1.51
N LYS A 110 -31.17 -1.54 0.55
CA LYS A 110 -31.48 -0.11 0.38
C LYS A 110 -32.41 0.43 1.48
N ASN A 111 -33.35 -0.39 1.95
CA ASN A 111 -34.30 0.02 2.99
C ASN A 111 -33.72 -0.01 4.42
N ASN A 112 -32.70 -0.83 4.69
CA ASN A 112 -32.07 -0.92 6.01
C ASN A 112 -31.07 0.22 6.34
N LYS A 113 -30.96 1.25 5.49
CA LYS A 113 -30.08 2.41 5.73
C LYS A 113 -30.82 3.72 6.04
N SER A 114 -32.16 3.69 6.18
CA SER A 114 -32.97 4.90 6.41
C SER A 114 -33.65 4.97 7.79
N ASP A 115 -33.39 4.03 8.69
CA ASP A 115 -33.92 4.07 10.05
C ASP A 115 -32.83 4.39 11.07
N GLN A 116 -33.13 5.35 11.95
CA GLN A 116 -32.36 5.83 13.12
C GLN A 116 -31.44 7.03 12.91
N ILE A 117 -32.03 8.21 12.73
CA ILE A 117 -31.67 9.38 13.57
C ILE A 117 -32.98 10.02 14.04
N PRO A 118 -33.32 9.97 15.34
CA PRO A 118 -34.45 10.74 15.85
C PRO A 118 -34.11 12.24 15.80
N PRO A 119 -35.01 13.11 15.33
CA PRO A 119 -34.84 14.54 15.44
C PRO A 119 -35.39 14.96 16.80
N ASP A 120 -34.55 15.18 17.82
CA ASP A 120 -35.02 16.01 18.92
C ASP A 120 -33.92 16.64 19.79
N THR A 121 -34.24 17.85 20.24
CA THR A 121 -33.55 18.67 21.24
C THR A 121 -32.30 19.47 20.79
N LEU A 122 -32.54 20.50 19.98
CA LEU A 122 -31.80 21.76 20.08
C LEU A 122 -31.98 22.35 21.50
N LYS A 123 -30.93 22.32 22.33
CA LYS A 123 -30.76 23.24 23.46
C LYS A 123 -29.57 24.13 23.16
N SER A 124 -29.87 25.42 23.01
CA SER A 124 -28.93 26.53 22.87
C SER A 124 -27.89 26.52 24.00
N PRO A 125 -26.60 26.74 23.71
CA PRO A 125 -25.62 27.01 24.76
C PRO A 125 -25.89 28.41 25.37
N PRO A 126 -25.73 28.59 26.69
CA PRO A 126 -25.83 29.90 27.31
C PRO A 126 -24.61 30.75 26.94
N ASP A 127 -24.87 31.96 26.46
CA ASP A 127 -23.88 33.02 26.37
C ASP A 127 -23.30 33.29 27.75
N THR A 128 -21.98 33.15 27.90
CA THR A 128 -21.26 33.72 29.03
C THR A 128 -19.96 34.30 28.52
N LEU A 129 -20.06 35.54 28.04
CA LEU A 129 -18.96 36.49 27.94
C LEU A 129 -18.40 36.72 29.34
N LYS A 130 -17.16 36.30 29.59
CA LYS A 130 -16.32 36.85 30.65
C LYS A 130 -14.98 37.26 30.06
N SER A 131 -14.79 38.56 30.04
CA SER A 131 -13.60 39.30 29.62
C SER A 131 -12.36 38.85 30.38
N PRO A 132 -11.17 38.81 29.74
CA PRO A 132 -9.91 38.68 30.45
C PRO A 132 -9.54 40.01 31.14
N PRO A 133 -8.98 40.00 32.36
CA PRO A 133 -8.37 41.19 32.93
C PRO A 133 -6.95 41.38 32.37
N ASP A 134 -6.75 42.53 31.73
CA ASP A 134 -5.44 43.15 31.52
C ASP A 134 -4.79 43.46 32.87
N THR A 135 -3.59 42.94 33.11
CA THR A 135 -2.69 43.48 34.13
C THR A 135 -1.28 43.59 33.54
N LEU A 136 -0.96 44.81 33.15
CA LEU A 136 0.39 45.34 32.99
C LEU A 136 1.12 45.34 34.34
N GLN A 137 2.38 44.92 34.37
CA GLN A 137 3.44 45.61 35.12
C GLN A 137 4.83 45.07 34.74
N PRO A 138 5.77 45.94 34.34
CA PRO A 138 7.19 45.61 34.29
C PRO A 138 7.85 46.06 35.61
N GLN A 139 8.61 45.18 36.27
CA GLN A 139 9.57 45.61 37.30
C GLN A 139 10.91 44.89 37.14
N SER A 140 11.89 45.72 36.80
CA SER A 140 13.33 45.57 36.99
C SER A 140 13.70 45.38 38.47
N ASN A 141 14.61 44.44 38.78
CA ASN A 141 15.94 44.72 39.39
C ASN A 141 16.57 43.48 40.03
N ILE A 142 17.80 43.20 39.58
CA ILE A 142 19.04 43.00 40.35
C ILE A 142 18.98 42.07 41.59
N HIS A 143 19.64 40.91 41.51
CA HIS A 143 20.78 40.61 42.40
C HIS A 143 21.61 39.39 41.93
N ASN A 144 22.93 39.60 41.87
CA ASN A 144 23.97 38.61 41.59
C ASN A 144 24.01 37.52 42.67
N GLN A 145 24.33 36.27 42.30
CA GLN A 145 25.19 35.41 43.11
C GLN A 145 26.00 34.46 42.22
N THR A 146 27.30 34.71 42.23
CA THR A 146 28.41 33.96 41.66
C THR A 146 28.62 32.65 42.41
N VAL A 147 28.65 31.50 41.73
CA VAL A 147 29.33 30.31 42.24
C VAL A 147 30.18 29.71 41.12
N THR A 148 31.48 29.90 41.29
CA THR A 148 32.61 29.28 40.61
C THR A 148 32.59 27.75 40.80
N THR A 149 32.80 26.99 39.73
CA THR A 149 33.31 25.61 39.86
C THR A 149 34.31 25.31 38.76
N THR A 150 35.40 24.72 39.23
CA THR A 150 36.77 24.74 38.70
C THR A 150 37.01 23.60 37.71
N THR A 151 37.61 23.95 36.57
CA THR A 151 38.32 23.04 35.66
C THR A 151 39.59 22.51 36.33
N PRO A 152 40.01 21.26 36.05
CA PRO A 152 41.43 20.99 35.98
C PRO A 152 41.89 20.38 34.64
N GLN A 153 43.04 20.90 34.28
CA GLN A 153 43.95 20.78 33.15
C GLN A 153 44.54 19.36 32.95
N PRO A 154 44.96 18.99 31.72
CA PRO A 154 45.65 17.74 31.46
C PRO A 154 47.19 17.92 31.46
N SER A 155 47.92 16.93 31.98
CA SER A 155 49.39 16.85 31.90
C SER A 155 49.85 15.46 31.49
N SER A 156 50.30 15.38 30.23
CA SER A 156 51.57 14.84 29.68
C SER A 156 52.19 13.48 30.12
N PRO A 157 53.01 12.85 29.23
CA PRO A 157 53.10 11.39 29.09
C PRO A 157 54.50 10.78 29.33
N THR A 158 54.59 9.47 29.62
CA THR A 158 55.86 8.71 29.50
C THR A 158 55.61 7.21 29.21
N LYS A 159 56.14 6.73 28.07
CA LYS A 159 56.87 5.47 27.73
C LYS A 159 56.60 4.20 28.60
N THR A 160 56.50 2.95 28.12
CA THR A 160 57.30 2.22 27.10
C THR A 160 56.75 0.79 26.88
N ASN A 161 56.92 0.29 25.64
CA ASN A 161 57.24 -1.07 25.17
C ASN A 161 56.42 -2.31 25.60
N SER A 162 55.84 -3.03 24.62
CA SER A 162 56.49 -4.20 23.94
C SER A 162 55.52 -5.02 23.06
N SER A 163 55.90 -5.13 21.78
CA SER A 163 55.83 -6.27 20.84
C SER A 163 54.77 -7.37 20.94
N SER A 164 53.99 -7.56 19.87
CA SER A 164 54.03 -8.72 18.91
C SER A 164 52.81 -8.65 17.96
N LYS A 165 52.97 -8.35 16.65
CA LYS A 165 53.27 -9.23 15.50
C LYS A 165 52.06 -10.08 15.04
N ILE A 166 51.48 -9.75 13.87
CA ILE A 166 50.78 -10.59 12.84
C ILE A 166 50.21 -9.60 11.78
N THR A 167 50.95 -9.24 10.73
CA THR A 167 50.89 -9.74 9.32
C THR A 167 49.54 -9.59 8.61
N THR A 168 49.41 -8.52 7.81
CA THR A 168 48.41 -8.29 6.77
C THR A 168 49.00 -8.58 5.38
N ASN A 169 48.28 -9.36 4.57
CA ASN A 169 48.57 -9.57 3.15
C ASN A 169 47.49 -8.87 2.32
N THR A 170 47.89 -7.82 1.61
CA THR A 170 47.12 -7.15 0.55
C THR A 170 47.79 -7.51 -0.78
N PRO A 171 47.09 -8.05 -1.79
CA PRO A 171 47.65 -8.19 -3.12
C PRO A 171 47.19 -7.06 -4.07
N PRO A 172 47.90 -6.87 -5.20
CA PRO A 172 47.95 -5.62 -5.94
C PRO A 172 46.89 -5.51 -7.03
N SER A 173 46.58 -4.26 -7.34
CA SER A 173 45.89 -3.77 -8.52
C SER A 173 46.63 -4.16 -9.81
N THR A 174 45.98 -4.95 -10.67
CA THR A 174 46.40 -5.19 -12.06
C THR A 174 45.40 -4.55 -13.02
N SER A 175 45.91 -3.58 -13.77
CA SER A 175 45.34 -3.02 -14.99
C SER A 175 45.26 -4.09 -16.08
N THR A 176 44.17 -4.14 -16.84
CA THR A 176 44.19 -4.78 -18.16
C THR A 176 43.30 -3.98 -19.11
N HIS A 177 43.97 -3.42 -20.12
CA HIS A 177 43.38 -2.79 -21.28
C HIS A 177 42.61 -3.81 -22.12
N THR A 178 41.49 -3.42 -22.69
CA THR A 178 40.94 -4.08 -23.88
C THR A 178 40.21 -3.04 -24.75
N PRO A 179 40.52 -2.96 -26.06
CA PRO A 179 39.92 -2.00 -26.96
C PRO A 179 38.62 -2.55 -27.53
N VAL A 180 37.56 -1.74 -27.62
CA VAL A 180 36.38 -2.11 -28.44
C VAL A 180 35.99 -0.96 -29.36
N ALA A 181 36.24 -1.28 -30.62
CA ALA A 181 35.71 -0.79 -31.88
C ALA A 181 34.49 0.14 -31.84
N THR A 182 34.73 1.29 -32.45
CA THR A 182 33.84 2.17 -33.18
C THR A 182 32.89 1.42 -34.10
N ALA A 183 31.58 1.60 -33.93
CA ALA A 183 30.60 1.39 -34.99
C ALA A 183 29.56 2.52 -34.92
N ALA A 184 29.66 3.41 -35.90
CA ALA A 184 28.68 4.45 -36.18
C ALA A 184 27.32 3.81 -36.47
N THR A 185 26.25 4.31 -35.84
CA THR A 185 24.89 4.05 -36.30
C THR A 185 24.15 5.37 -36.42
N THR A 186 23.85 5.65 -37.67
CA THR A 186 23.18 6.79 -38.27
C THR A 186 21.81 7.01 -37.63
N ARG A 187 21.59 8.22 -37.11
CA ARG A 187 20.29 8.65 -36.60
C ARG A 187 19.53 9.30 -37.75
N THR A 188 18.71 8.50 -38.44
CA THR A 188 17.81 8.97 -39.50
C THR A 188 16.65 9.74 -38.89
N THR A 189 16.52 10.99 -39.30
CA THR A 189 15.42 11.90 -38.97
C THR A 189 14.25 11.64 -39.92
N THR A 190 13.17 11.02 -39.44
CA THR A 190 11.88 11.02 -40.13
C THR A 190 10.97 12.08 -39.52
N LYS A 191 10.87 13.21 -40.24
CA LYS A 191 9.79 14.19 -40.12
C LYS A 191 8.49 13.50 -40.52
N THR A 192 7.58 13.28 -39.57
CA THR A 192 6.18 13.01 -39.90
C THR A 192 5.41 14.32 -39.84
N LYS A 193 4.97 14.73 -41.03
CA LYS A 193 4.16 15.91 -41.32
C LYS A 193 2.70 15.52 -41.08
N THR A 194 2.11 15.88 -39.95
CA THR A 194 0.67 15.73 -39.74
C THR A 194 -0.02 16.96 -40.32
N THR A 195 -0.77 16.73 -41.38
CA THR A 195 -1.61 17.68 -42.10
C THR A 195 -2.82 18.07 -41.29
N ASN A 196 -2.96 19.38 -41.04
CA ASN A 196 -4.20 20.01 -40.64
C ASN A 196 -5.25 19.79 -41.74
N THR A 197 -6.38 19.17 -41.38
CA THR A 197 -7.61 19.23 -42.19
C THR A 197 -8.60 20.07 -41.40
N THR A 198 -8.66 21.34 -41.78
CA THR A 198 -9.68 22.29 -41.35
C THR A 198 -10.94 22.00 -42.17
N THR A 199 -11.99 21.49 -41.54
CA THR A 199 -13.32 21.41 -42.16
C THR A 199 -14.22 22.43 -41.49
N SER A 200 -14.31 23.58 -42.15
CA SER A 200 -15.29 24.62 -41.88
C SER A 200 -16.67 24.10 -42.26
N SER A 201 -17.59 23.99 -41.30
CA SER A 201 -19.02 23.99 -41.58
C SER A 201 -19.68 24.96 -40.61
N SER A 202 -19.95 26.14 -41.16
CA SER A 202 -20.95 27.08 -40.70
C SER A 202 -22.31 26.39 -40.61
N LEU A 203 -23.11 26.70 -39.58
CA LEU A 203 -24.47 27.21 -39.71
C LEU A 203 -25.14 27.37 -38.32
N SER A 204 -25.76 28.54 -38.17
CA SER A 204 -26.91 28.83 -37.31
C SER A 204 -26.70 29.10 -35.82
N PRO A 205 -26.86 30.37 -35.38
CA PRO A 205 -27.20 30.69 -34.01
C PRO A 205 -28.73 30.76 -33.85
N SER A 206 -29.27 30.19 -32.77
CA SER A 206 -30.61 30.53 -32.30
C SER A 206 -30.58 30.74 -30.79
N SER A 207 -30.78 31.99 -30.43
CA SER A 207 -31.07 32.53 -29.11
C SER A 207 -32.30 31.89 -28.48
N SER A 208 -32.20 31.49 -27.20
CA SER A 208 -33.31 31.62 -26.26
C SER A 208 -32.80 31.55 -24.82
N SER A 209 -32.95 32.69 -24.16
CA SER A 209 -32.91 32.96 -22.73
C SER A 209 -33.62 31.92 -21.86
N SER A 210 -33.01 31.52 -20.73
CA SER A 210 -33.73 31.51 -19.45
C SER A 210 -32.78 31.57 -18.24
N SER A 211 -33.05 32.60 -17.44
CA SER A 211 -32.84 32.79 -16.00
C SER A 211 -31.95 31.84 -15.19
N SER A 212 -30.88 32.43 -14.63
CA SER A 212 -30.09 31.98 -13.50
C SER A 212 -30.88 31.88 -12.18
N PRO A 213 -30.34 31.18 -11.17
CA PRO A 213 -30.09 31.86 -9.90
C PRO A 213 -28.66 31.67 -9.37
N LYS A 214 -28.05 32.82 -9.12
CA LYS A 214 -26.84 33.15 -8.36
C LYS A 214 -26.31 32.04 -7.42
N ARG A 215 -25.13 31.51 -7.73
CA ARG A 215 -24.22 30.92 -6.71
C ARG A 215 -23.22 31.98 -6.25
N LYS A 216 -23.21 32.20 -4.94
CA LYS A 216 -22.30 33.07 -4.20
C LYS A 216 -20.90 32.43 -4.23
N ILE A 217 -19.97 33.02 -4.97
CA ILE A 217 -18.56 32.64 -4.95
C ILE A 217 -17.94 33.33 -3.72
N ILE A 218 -17.58 32.52 -2.72
CA ILE A 218 -16.73 32.96 -1.60
C ILE A 218 -15.30 32.76 -2.09
N ASN A 219 -14.64 33.85 -2.48
CA ASN A 219 -13.19 33.92 -2.64
C ASN A 219 -12.60 34.09 -1.24
N GLU A 220 -12.20 33.00 -0.60
CA GLU A 220 -11.23 33.07 0.51
C GLU A 220 -9.83 33.15 -0.08
N SER A 221 -9.28 34.36 -0.02
CA SER A 221 -7.86 34.64 -0.29
C SER A 221 -7.04 34.01 0.84
N TYR A 222 -6.37 32.90 0.53
CA TYR A 222 -5.31 32.37 1.40
C TYR A 222 -4.05 33.22 1.21
N GLN A 223 -3.86 34.21 2.09
CA GLN A 223 -2.57 34.84 2.32
C GLN A 223 -1.66 33.84 3.04
N PHE A 224 -0.63 33.37 2.34
CA PHE A 224 0.50 32.67 2.95
C PHE A 224 1.34 33.67 3.76
N PRO A 225 1.63 33.40 5.04
CA PRO A 225 2.65 34.15 5.75
C PRO A 225 4.04 33.71 5.27
N SER A 226 4.72 34.62 4.58
CA SER A 226 6.16 34.57 4.35
C SER A 226 6.88 34.97 5.63
N SER A 227 7.49 34.00 6.31
CA SER A 227 8.56 34.25 7.28
C SER A 227 9.83 33.65 6.73
N GLU A 228 10.58 34.48 6.01
CA GLU A 228 12.03 34.32 5.90
C GLU A 228 12.60 34.60 7.30
N ASP A 229 13.35 33.65 7.83
CA ASP A 229 14.51 34.00 8.65
C ASP A 229 15.50 32.84 8.66
N GLU A 230 16.74 33.26 8.47
CA GLU A 230 17.96 32.49 8.30
C GLU A 230 18.18 31.49 9.45
N LEU A 231 18.85 30.37 9.15
CA LEU A 231 20.10 30.00 9.81
C LEU A 231 20.80 28.86 9.05
N ALA A 232 22.06 29.13 8.79
CA ALA A 232 22.99 28.40 7.96
C ALA A 232 23.47 27.05 8.55
N SER A 233 24.16 26.31 7.69
CA SER A 233 25.22 25.32 7.99
C SER A 233 24.80 23.87 8.24
N SER A 234 24.88 23.05 7.18
CA SER A 234 25.98 22.07 7.00
C SER A 234 25.58 20.96 6.03
N SER A 235 25.95 21.14 4.78
CA SER A 235 25.88 20.14 3.72
C SER A 235 26.87 19.00 4.00
N SER A 236 26.38 17.88 4.53
CA SER A 236 27.14 16.63 4.64
C SER A 236 26.63 15.63 3.59
N SER A 237 27.44 15.51 2.54
CA SER A 237 27.34 14.52 1.47
C SER A 237 27.34 13.10 2.05
N LEU A 238 26.17 12.46 2.10
CA LEU A 238 26.06 11.05 2.44
C LEU A 238 26.18 10.21 1.17
N HIS A 239 27.36 9.59 1.06
CA HIS A 239 27.67 8.49 0.17
C HIS A 239 26.57 7.41 0.23
N ILE A 240 25.91 7.23 -0.91
CA ILE A 240 24.93 6.18 -1.16
C ILE A 240 25.69 4.85 -1.21
N ASN A 241 25.60 4.07 -0.14
CA ASN A 241 26.16 2.73 -0.05
C ASN A 241 25.65 1.81 -1.17
N GLU A 242 26.62 1.14 -1.79
CA GLU A 242 26.58 0.04 -2.75
C GLU A 242 25.20 -0.60 -3.02
N LYS A 243 24.69 -0.31 -4.22
CA LYS A 243 23.66 -1.11 -4.88
C LYS A 243 24.20 -2.53 -5.10
N ARG A 244 23.73 -3.51 -4.32
CA ARG A 244 23.86 -4.91 -4.74
C ARG A 244 23.23 -5.06 -6.14
N PRO A 245 23.92 -5.65 -7.13
CA PRO A 245 23.33 -5.91 -8.43
C PRO A 245 22.18 -6.92 -8.26
N LEU A 246 20.96 -6.40 -8.20
CA LEU A 246 19.76 -7.23 -8.19
C LEU A 246 19.60 -7.84 -9.57
N LYS A 247 19.41 -9.16 -9.62
CA LYS A 247 19.02 -9.89 -10.83
C LYS A 247 17.83 -9.16 -11.44
N LYS A 248 18.02 -8.58 -12.63
CA LYS A 248 16.92 -8.05 -13.44
C LYS A 248 15.99 -9.22 -13.70
N LEU A 249 14.86 -9.29 -13.00
CA LEU A 249 13.76 -10.15 -13.40
C LEU A 249 13.39 -9.68 -14.81
N ASN A 250 13.68 -10.51 -15.80
CA ASN A 250 13.41 -10.21 -17.19
C ASN A 250 11.91 -10.34 -17.43
N LEU A 251 11.16 -9.30 -17.03
CA LEU A 251 9.73 -9.18 -17.27
C LEU A 251 9.41 -9.27 -18.76
N ASN A 252 10.37 -8.93 -19.64
CA ASN A 252 10.16 -9.02 -21.09
C ASN A 252 9.93 -10.46 -21.57
N ASN A 253 10.48 -11.47 -20.87
CA ASN A 253 10.19 -12.87 -21.21
C ASN A 253 8.73 -13.23 -20.89
N ILE A 254 8.17 -12.66 -19.83
CA ILE A 254 6.78 -12.89 -19.42
C ILE A 254 5.81 -12.11 -20.32
N ILE A 255 6.23 -10.93 -20.81
CA ILE A 255 5.39 -10.06 -21.64
C ILE A 255 5.21 -10.64 -23.06
N ASN A 256 6.17 -11.41 -23.60
CA ASN A 256 6.14 -11.83 -25.00
C ASN A 256 5.40 -13.16 -25.28
N GLU A 257 5.04 -13.97 -24.28
CA GLU A 257 4.52 -15.32 -24.52
C GLU A 257 3.01 -15.46 -24.80
N ASN A 258 2.26 -14.35 -24.96
CA ASN A 258 0.79 -14.41 -25.13
C ASN A 258 0.27 -13.67 -26.38
N ASN A 259 1.04 -13.60 -27.47
CA ASN A 259 0.63 -12.89 -28.70
C ASN A 259 0.50 -13.77 -29.95
N ASP A 260 0.46 -15.10 -29.81
CA ASP A 260 0.18 -16.01 -30.93
C ASP A 260 -1.31 -16.36 -31.01
N GLU A 261 -2.15 -15.36 -31.30
CA GLU A 261 -3.51 -15.55 -31.81
C GLU A 261 -3.54 -15.05 -33.26
N ASP A 262 -3.40 -15.99 -34.20
CA ASP A 262 -3.96 -15.99 -35.57
C ASP A 262 -3.12 -16.88 -36.50
N ASN A 263 -3.18 -18.21 -36.27
CA ASN A 263 -2.92 -19.14 -37.37
C ASN A 263 -3.96 -20.27 -37.35
N ASN A 264 -5.03 -19.99 -38.07
CA ASN A 264 -6.12 -20.88 -38.41
C ASN A 264 -5.60 -22.01 -39.32
N ASN A 265 -5.17 -23.13 -38.74
CA ASN A 265 -5.05 -24.39 -39.48
C ASN A 265 -5.88 -25.48 -38.81
N ASN A 266 -7.06 -25.66 -39.38
CA ASN A 266 -8.02 -26.72 -39.16
C ASN A 266 -7.40 -28.10 -39.46
N ASN A 267 -6.87 -28.78 -38.45
CA ASN A 267 -6.65 -30.22 -38.52
C ASN A 267 -7.27 -30.94 -37.32
N ASN A 268 -8.38 -31.59 -37.63
CA ASN A 268 -9.18 -32.47 -36.80
C ASN A 268 -8.37 -33.71 -36.40
N ASN A 269 -7.67 -33.68 -35.27
CA ASN A 269 -7.25 -34.89 -34.58
C ASN A 269 -7.68 -34.83 -33.10
N ASN A 270 -8.78 -35.54 -32.86
CA ASN A 270 -9.51 -35.68 -31.62
C ASN A 270 -8.77 -36.64 -30.67
N ASN A 271 -8.80 -36.31 -29.38
CA ASN A 271 -8.68 -37.24 -28.24
C ASN A 271 -7.27 -37.60 -27.69
N ASN A 272 -6.55 -36.67 -27.02
CA ASN A 272 -5.68 -37.02 -25.86
C ASN A 272 -5.11 -35.85 -24.98
N ASN A 273 -5.63 -34.61 -25.00
CA ASN A 273 -4.85 -33.46 -24.45
C ASN A 273 -5.30 -32.87 -23.09
N ASN A 274 -5.91 -33.65 -22.19
CA ASN A 274 -6.52 -33.09 -20.97
C ASN A 274 -5.55 -32.74 -19.81
N ASN A 275 -4.23 -32.94 -19.95
CA ASN A 275 -3.27 -32.70 -18.85
C ASN A 275 -2.44 -31.41 -18.96
N LYS A 276 -2.50 -30.65 -20.07
CA LYS A 276 -1.58 -29.51 -20.27
C LYS A 276 -2.04 -28.20 -19.60
N SER A 277 -3.34 -28.05 -19.30
CA SER A 277 -3.89 -26.77 -18.82
C SER A 277 -3.51 -26.39 -17.37
N ASN A 278 -3.08 -27.34 -16.54
CA ASN A 278 -2.82 -27.05 -15.12
C ASN A 278 -1.47 -26.37 -14.85
N ASN A 279 -0.49 -26.48 -15.76
CA ASN A 279 0.83 -25.90 -15.53
C ASN A 279 0.87 -24.38 -15.72
N ASN A 280 0.12 -23.84 -16.68
CA ASN A 280 0.17 -22.40 -17.00
C ASN A 280 -0.37 -21.52 -15.87
N ASN A 281 -1.32 -22.02 -15.06
CA ASN A 281 -1.86 -21.28 -13.93
C ASN A 281 -0.82 -21.10 -12.79
N ASN A 282 0.08 -22.06 -12.61
CA ASN A 282 1.08 -22.00 -11.55
C ASN A 282 2.16 -20.95 -11.83
N GLU A 283 2.52 -20.76 -13.10
CA GLU A 283 3.51 -19.78 -13.52
C GLU A 283 3.04 -18.34 -13.29
N GLY A 284 1.81 -18.02 -13.72
CA GLY A 284 1.22 -16.70 -13.49
C GLY A 284 1.11 -16.35 -11.99
N ASN A 285 0.82 -17.33 -11.14
CA ASN A 285 0.75 -17.14 -9.69
C ASN A 285 2.14 -16.89 -9.09
N LYS A 286 3.16 -17.62 -9.53
CA LYS A 286 4.55 -17.42 -9.10
C LYS A 286 5.04 -16.02 -9.45
N ILE A 287 4.78 -15.56 -10.67
CA ILE A 287 5.14 -14.22 -11.15
C ILE A 287 4.46 -13.14 -10.30
N ALA A 288 3.16 -13.30 -10.02
CA ALA A 288 2.41 -12.36 -9.18
C ALA A 288 3.02 -12.21 -7.78
N ILE A 289 3.33 -13.35 -7.13
CA ILE A 289 3.91 -13.39 -5.78
C ILE A 289 5.33 -12.80 -5.77
N GLU A 290 6.15 -13.10 -6.78
CA GLU A 290 7.50 -12.53 -6.90
C GLU A 290 7.48 -11.01 -7.10
N LEU A 291 6.57 -10.50 -7.95
CA LEU A 291 6.41 -9.07 -8.18
C LEU A 291 5.86 -8.35 -6.94
N GLU A 292 4.87 -8.93 -6.24
CA GLU A 292 4.36 -8.42 -4.96
C GLU A 292 5.51 -8.26 -3.95
N LYS A 293 6.30 -9.32 -3.74
CA LYS A 293 7.46 -9.30 -2.82
C LYS A 293 8.49 -8.27 -3.22
N LYS A 294 8.82 -8.17 -4.52
CA LYS A 294 9.78 -7.19 -5.04
C LYS A 294 9.33 -5.76 -4.72
N ILE A 295 8.07 -5.43 -5.00
CA ILE A 295 7.53 -4.09 -4.77
C ILE A 295 7.53 -3.77 -3.27
N LEU A 296 6.99 -4.66 -2.43
CA LEU A 296 6.91 -4.44 -0.98
C LEU A 296 8.28 -4.30 -0.31
N HIS A 297 9.31 -4.96 -0.86
CA HIS A 297 10.68 -4.87 -0.32
C HIS A 297 11.43 -3.62 -0.78
N GLN A 298 11.23 -3.18 -2.03
CA GLN A 298 12.05 -2.14 -2.66
C GLN A 298 11.39 -0.76 -2.68
N TYR A 299 10.08 -0.68 -2.44
CA TYR A 299 9.33 0.56 -2.53
C TYR A 299 8.67 0.95 -1.21
N ASN A 300 8.89 2.20 -0.78
CA ASN A 300 8.28 2.73 0.44
C ASN A 300 6.98 3.48 0.13
N LEU A 301 5.83 2.84 0.39
CA LEU A 301 4.50 3.46 0.22
C LEU A 301 4.13 4.47 1.31
N TYR A 302 4.88 4.53 2.41
CA TYR A 302 4.53 5.33 3.59
C TYR A 302 4.27 6.82 3.28
N PRO A 303 5.10 7.54 2.49
CA PRO A 303 4.86 8.95 2.17
C PRO A 303 3.56 9.21 1.41
N ILE A 304 3.05 8.20 0.70
CA ILE A 304 1.77 8.29 -0.02
C ILE A 304 0.62 8.00 0.94
N LEU A 305 0.76 6.97 1.79
CA LEU A 305 -0.23 6.62 2.81
C LEU A 305 -0.49 7.77 3.80
N GLU A 306 0.53 8.56 4.14
CA GLU A 306 0.38 9.70 5.05
C GLU A 306 -0.54 10.81 4.51
N ARG A 307 -0.69 10.89 3.18
CA ARG A 307 -1.53 11.87 2.49
C ARG A 307 -3.01 11.48 2.46
N LEU A 308 -3.33 10.24 2.77
CA LEU A 308 -4.72 9.80 2.86
C LEU A 308 -5.42 10.46 4.07
N PRO A 309 -6.76 10.63 4.02
CA PRO A 309 -7.55 11.13 5.13
C PRO A 309 -7.28 10.35 6.42
N LYS A 310 -7.31 11.04 7.56
CA LYS A 310 -7.00 10.46 8.88
C LYS A 310 -7.83 9.20 9.19
N SER A 311 -9.06 9.12 8.66
CA SER A 311 -9.94 7.95 8.80
C SER A 311 -9.30 6.66 8.31
N ASN A 312 -8.42 6.70 7.31
CA ASN A 312 -7.88 5.51 6.64
C ASN A 312 -6.48 5.12 7.16
N LYS A 313 -5.86 5.93 8.02
CA LYS A 313 -4.46 5.74 8.46
C LYS A 313 -4.25 4.45 9.26
N HIS A 314 -5.25 4.01 10.02
CA HIS A 314 -5.17 2.80 10.84
C HIS A 314 -5.02 1.50 10.01
N ILE A 315 -5.35 1.54 8.71
CA ILE A 315 -5.27 0.38 7.80
C ILE A 315 -3.95 0.38 7.01
N GLY A 316 -3.04 1.35 7.25
CA GLY A 316 -1.95 1.72 6.34
C GLY A 316 -1.16 0.57 5.71
N TYR A 317 -0.63 -0.36 6.51
CA TYR A 317 0.13 -1.50 5.97
C TYR A 317 -0.73 -2.46 5.14
N VAL A 318 -1.94 -2.78 5.61
CA VAL A 318 -2.87 -3.68 4.91
C VAL A 318 -3.32 -3.03 3.60
N LEU A 319 -3.67 -1.75 3.62
CA LEU A 319 -4.04 -0.98 2.43
C LEU A 319 -2.91 -0.90 1.42
N GLY A 320 -1.67 -0.65 1.88
CA GLY A 320 -0.49 -0.64 1.02
C GLY A 320 -0.26 -1.98 0.34
N LYS A 321 -0.42 -3.09 1.06
CA LYS A 321 -0.30 -4.44 0.51
C LYS A 321 -1.38 -4.72 -0.55
N GLU A 322 -2.64 -4.41 -0.26
CA GLU A 322 -3.75 -4.59 -1.21
C GLU A 322 -3.58 -3.73 -2.46
N TYR A 323 -3.05 -2.51 -2.32
CA TYR A 323 -2.70 -1.64 -3.45
C TYR A 323 -1.61 -2.25 -4.33
N VAL A 324 -0.54 -2.79 -3.74
CA VAL A 324 0.50 -3.50 -4.50
C VAL A 324 -0.09 -4.67 -5.28
N ARG A 325 -0.96 -5.48 -4.64
CA ARG A 325 -1.64 -6.60 -5.31
C ARG A 325 -2.47 -6.13 -6.50
N PHE A 326 -3.23 -5.05 -6.37
CA PHE A 326 -3.98 -4.47 -7.49
C PHE A 326 -3.06 -4.03 -8.65
N ILE A 327 -1.94 -3.36 -8.36
CA ILE A 327 -0.96 -2.99 -9.39
C ILE A 327 -0.37 -4.23 -10.07
N VAL A 328 -0.02 -5.28 -9.30
CA VAL A 328 0.46 -6.54 -9.86
C VAL A 328 -0.54 -7.14 -10.84
N LEU A 329 -1.84 -7.14 -10.50
CA LEU A 329 -2.89 -7.58 -11.43
C LEU A 329 -2.92 -6.75 -12.71
N LYS A 330 -2.79 -5.42 -12.61
CA LYS A 330 -2.71 -4.55 -13.79
C LYS A 330 -1.52 -4.87 -14.69
N VAL A 331 -0.36 -5.16 -14.12
CA VAL A 331 0.84 -5.55 -14.88
C VAL A 331 0.60 -6.89 -15.62
N ILE A 332 0.07 -7.89 -14.92
CA ILE A 332 -0.19 -9.23 -15.48
C ILE A 332 -1.22 -9.17 -16.62
N GLU A 333 -2.32 -8.43 -16.43
CA GLU A 333 -3.37 -8.27 -17.44
C GLU A 333 -3.01 -7.27 -18.55
N LYS A 334 -1.82 -6.67 -18.48
CA LYS A 334 -1.38 -5.57 -19.35
C LYS A 334 -2.44 -4.46 -19.44
N ASP A 335 -3.03 -4.08 -18.31
CA ASP A 335 -4.07 -3.06 -18.20
C ASP A 335 -3.48 -1.65 -18.06
N THR A 336 -2.87 -1.18 -19.15
CA THR A 336 -2.22 0.14 -19.21
C THR A 336 -3.21 1.28 -19.01
N ASN A 337 -4.38 1.21 -19.65
CA ASN A 337 -5.33 2.32 -19.74
C ASN A 337 -6.52 2.17 -18.78
N SER A 338 -6.46 1.28 -17.78
CA SER A 338 -7.57 1.07 -16.82
C SER A 338 -8.88 0.61 -17.45
N SER A 339 -8.81 0.00 -18.63
CA SER A 339 -9.99 -0.44 -19.37
C SER A 339 -10.44 -1.85 -18.99
N LYS A 340 -9.58 -2.63 -18.31
CA LYS A 340 -9.86 -4.03 -17.97
C LYS A 340 -10.21 -4.26 -16.52
N LEU A 341 -9.57 -3.54 -15.59
CA LEU A 341 -9.68 -3.79 -14.15
C LEU A 341 -10.17 -2.56 -13.40
N GLU A 342 -11.04 -2.81 -12.42
CA GLU A 342 -11.55 -1.79 -11.52
C GLU A 342 -10.98 -2.00 -10.10
N PRO A 343 -10.35 -0.99 -9.46
CA PRO A 343 -9.99 -1.02 -8.05
C PRO A 343 -11.21 -0.80 -7.15
N SER A 344 -11.10 -1.14 -5.87
CA SER A 344 -12.07 -0.67 -4.86
C SER A 344 -11.91 0.84 -4.61
N PRO A 345 -12.92 1.52 -4.00
CA PRO A 345 -12.85 2.95 -3.71
C PRO A 345 -11.59 3.37 -2.93
N LEU A 346 -11.23 2.65 -1.87
CA LEU A 346 -10.04 2.95 -1.05
C LEU A 346 -8.73 2.74 -1.80
N ILE A 347 -8.65 1.71 -2.64
CA ILE A 347 -7.47 1.46 -3.49
C ILE A 347 -7.35 2.55 -4.56
N ASN A 348 -8.48 3.00 -5.12
CA ASN A 348 -8.53 4.09 -6.08
C ASN A 348 -8.05 5.41 -5.47
N GLU A 349 -8.47 5.71 -4.23
CA GLU A 349 -8.03 6.90 -3.50
C GLU A 349 -6.52 6.91 -3.28
N LEU A 350 -5.96 5.79 -2.80
CA LEU A 350 -4.51 5.63 -2.64
C LEU A 350 -3.78 5.74 -3.99
N TRP A 351 -4.33 5.15 -5.05
CA TRP A 351 -3.73 5.23 -6.37
C TRP A 351 -3.70 6.66 -6.91
N ASN A 352 -4.78 7.42 -6.76
CA ASN A 352 -4.83 8.84 -7.12
C ASN A 352 -3.79 9.64 -6.32
N ALA A 353 -3.70 9.44 -5.00
CA ALA A 353 -2.69 10.09 -4.16
C ALA A 353 -1.25 9.76 -4.61
N HIS A 354 -1.03 8.54 -5.09
CA HIS A 354 0.26 8.11 -5.61
C HIS A 354 0.61 8.79 -6.93
N ILE A 355 -0.32 8.81 -7.90
CA ILE A 355 -0.11 9.46 -9.21
C ILE A 355 0.20 10.95 -9.05
N LEU A 356 -0.48 11.63 -8.11
CA LEU A 356 -0.24 13.04 -7.81
C LEU A 356 1.19 13.29 -7.26
N SER A 357 1.84 12.26 -6.72
CA SER A 357 3.25 12.31 -6.33
C SER A 357 4.16 11.90 -7.48
N THR A 358 4.23 12.71 -8.55
CA THR A 358 4.90 12.38 -9.82
C THR A 358 6.27 11.73 -9.65
N THR A 359 7.18 12.30 -8.84
CA THR A 359 8.51 11.71 -8.55
C THR A 359 8.43 10.30 -7.97
N LYS A 360 7.51 10.08 -7.01
CA LYS A 360 7.33 8.78 -6.36
C LYS A 360 6.65 7.78 -7.29
N TYR A 361 5.73 8.25 -8.12
CA TYR A 361 5.09 7.44 -9.14
C TYR A 361 6.08 7.01 -10.23
N ASP A 362 6.99 7.89 -10.65
CA ASP A 362 8.05 7.58 -11.59
C ASP A 362 9.05 6.57 -11.01
N GLU A 363 9.48 6.75 -9.75
CA GLU A 363 10.28 5.75 -9.03
C GLU A 363 9.59 4.38 -9.02
N PHE A 364 8.28 4.35 -8.76
CA PHE A 364 7.49 3.12 -8.71
C PHE A 364 7.34 2.44 -10.08
N THR A 365 6.98 3.19 -11.12
CA THR A 365 6.82 2.66 -12.48
C THR A 365 8.15 2.16 -13.06
N ASN A 366 9.27 2.82 -12.73
CA ASN A 366 10.61 2.34 -13.07
C ASN A 366 10.96 1.03 -12.37
N LEU A 367 10.56 0.85 -11.10
CA LEU A 367 10.77 -0.38 -10.35
C LEU A 367 10.05 -1.57 -10.97
N ILE A 368 8.78 -1.38 -11.36
CA ILE A 368 7.94 -2.43 -11.97
C ILE A 368 8.17 -2.57 -13.48
N GLN A 369 8.90 -1.64 -14.10
CA GLN A 369 9.16 -1.59 -15.54
C GLN A 369 7.89 -1.61 -16.39
N TYR A 370 6.83 -0.99 -15.87
CA TYR A 370 5.51 -0.96 -16.48
C TYR A 370 4.84 0.36 -16.15
N LYS A 371 4.41 1.09 -17.16
CA LYS A 371 3.66 2.35 -16.97
C LYS A 371 2.18 2.01 -16.88
N VAL A 372 1.58 2.34 -15.75
CA VAL A 372 0.13 2.29 -15.57
C VAL A 372 -0.39 3.70 -15.79
N HIS A 373 -1.43 3.88 -16.61
CA HIS A 373 -2.07 5.17 -16.81
C HIS A 373 -3.41 5.19 -16.08
N SER A 374 -3.75 6.34 -15.49
CA SER A 374 -5.10 6.61 -15.01
C SER A 374 -5.90 7.15 -16.18
N ASP A 375 -7.07 6.56 -16.42
CA ASP A 375 -8.02 7.06 -17.40
C ASP A 375 -8.88 8.14 -16.74
N PRO A 376 -8.76 9.43 -17.13
CA PRO A 376 -9.58 10.47 -16.56
C PRO A 376 -11.06 10.28 -16.88
N ASP A 377 -11.40 9.62 -18.00
CA ASP A 377 -12.78 9.47 -18.49
C ASP A 377 -13.49 8.27 -17.87
N ARG A 378 -12.85 7.54 -16.96
CA ARG A 378 -13.42 6.36 -16.28
C ARG A 378 -14.73 6.67 -15.54
N PHE A 379 -15.00 7.91 -15.16
CA PHE A 379 -16.28 8.29 -14.54
C PHE A 379 -17.46 8.27 -15.52
N LEU A 380 -17.20 8.21 -16.84
CA LEU A 380 -18.21 8.10 -17.89
C LEU A 380 -18.62 6.65 -18.18
N ASP A 381 -17.91 5.67 -17.63
CA ASP A 381 -18.25 4.26 -17.82
C ASP A 381 -19.63 3.95 -17.24
N SER A 382 -20.37 3.08 -17.94
CA SER A 382 -21.64 2.60 -17.41
C SER A 382 -21.42 1.84 -16.11
N LYS A 383 -22.38 1.95 -15.18
CA LYS A 383 -22.35 1.21 -13.91
C LYS A 383 -22.11 -0.29 -14.12
N GLN A 384 -22.67 -0.87 -15.19
CA GLN A 384 -22.49 -2.29 -15.52
C GLN A 384 -21.05 -2.61 -15.93
N GLN A 385 -20.38 -1.75 -16.71
CA GLN A 385 -18.96 -1.93 -17.05
C GLN A 385 -18.09 -1.88 -15.79
N ILE A 386 -18.32 -0.91 -14.90
CA ILE A 386 -17.63 -0.81 -13.61
C ILE A 386 -17.80 -2.09 -12.79
N ILE A 387 -19.05 -2.58 -12.64
CA ILE A 387 -19.35 -3.86 -11.96
C ILE A 387 -18.58 -5.03 -12.59
N ASN A 388 -18.61 -5.15 -13.91
CA ASN A 388 -17.97 -6.25 -14.62
C ASN A 388 -16.45 -6.24 -14.45
N ARG A 389 -15.81 -5.07 -14.57
CA ARG A 389 -14.36 -4.91 -14.35
C ARG A 389 -13.99 -5.20 -12.90
N PHE A 390 -14.80 -4.76 -11.94
CA PHE A 390 -14.55 -5.05 -10.53
C PHE A 390 -14.65 -6.55 -10.22
N GLN A 391 -15.68 -7.23 -10.73
CA GLN A 391 -15.79 -8.69 -10.61
C GLN A 391 -14.62 -9.42 -11.27
N LYS A 392 -14.15 -8.94 -12.43
CA LYS A 392 -12.94 -9.46 -13.08
C LYS A 392 -11.71 -9.30 -12.17
N THR A 393 -11.52 -8.12 -11.57
CA THR A 393 -10.45 -7.86 -10.60
C THR A 393 -10.49 -8.87 -9.46
N LEU A 394 -11.65 -9.11 -8.84
CA LEU A 394 -11.79 -10.06 -7.73
C LEU A 394 -11.48 -11.51 -8.15
N SER A 395 -11.92 -11.93 -9.34
CA SER A 395 -11.61 -13.25 -9.89
C SER A 395 -10.11 -13.44 -10.10
N LEU A 396 -9.44 -12.44 -10.68
CA LEU A 396 -7.99 -12.47 -10.89
C LEU A 396 -7.22 -12.41 -9.59
N TYR A 397 -7.69 -11.63 -8.62
CA TYR A 397 -7.11 -11.58 -7.29
C TYR A 397 -7.07 -12.98 -6.67
N LYS A 398 -8.22 -13.66 -6.66
CA LYS A 398 -8.33 -15.03 -6.12
C LYS A 398 -7.46 -16.01 -6.91
N LYS A 399 -7.41 -15.88 -8.24
CA LYS A 399 -6.59 -16.71 -9.12
C LYS A 399 -5.10 -16.58 -8.79
N HIS A 400 -4.58 -15.36 -8.67
CA HIS A 400 -3.14 -15.10 -8.56
C HIS A 400 -2.59 -15.20 -7.14
N PHE A 401 -3.38 -14.83 -6.12
CA PHE A 401 -2.90 -14.75 -4.74
C PHE A 401 -3.43 -15.88 -3.84
N ASN A 402 -4.28 -16.79 -4.36
CA ASN A 402 -4.89 -17.89 -3.59
C ASN A 402 -5.52 -17.45 -2.26
N THR A 403 -5.93 -16.18 -2.15
CA THR A 403 -6.47 -15.57 -0.95
C THR A 403 -7.66 -14.70 -1.33
N SER A 404 -8.60 -14.54 -0.40
CA SER A 404 -9.69 -13.58 -0.60
C SER A 404 -9.20 -12.19 -0.20
N PRO A 405 -9.57 -11.13 -0.95
CA PRO A 405 -9.24 -9.76 -0.58
C PRO A 405 -9.87 -9.37 0.77
N ASP A 406 -9.24 -8.42 1.48
CA ASP A 406 -9.80 -7.89 2.72
C ASP A 406 -11.15 -7.19 2.45
N PRO A 407 -12.26 -7.67 3.05
CA PRO A 407 -13.60 -7.13 2.76
C PRO A 407 -13.77 -5.66 3.18
N ASN A 408 -12.97 -5.14 4.11
CA ASN A 408 -13.03 -3.74 4.52
C ASN A 408 -12.38 -2.81 3.48
N ILE A 409 -11.38 -3.31 2.75
CA ILE A 409 -10.69 -2.57 1.71
C ILE A 409 -11.41 -2.72 0.36
N TRP A 410 -11.93 -3.92 0.10
CA TRP A 410 -12.57 -4.29 -1.16
C TRP A 410 -14.10 -4.24 -1.11
N ALA A 411 -14.66 -3.38 -0.25
CA ALA A 411 -16.09 -3.09 -0.28
C ALA A 411 -16.50 -2.56 -1.66
N PHE A 412 -17.62 -3.08 -2.20
CA PHE A 412 -18.09 -2.75 -3.53
C PHE A 412 -18.41 -1.24 -3.65
N PRO A 413 -18.07 -0.58 -4.78
CA PRO A 413 -18.33 0.84 -5.02
C PRO A 413 -19.82 1.24 -5.08
#